data_AF-A0A7W0XWH7-F1
#
_entry.id   AF-A0A7W0XWH7-F1
#
_cell.length_a   1.000
_cell.length_b   1.000
_cell.length_c   1.000
_cell.angle_alpha   90.00
_cell.angle_beta   90.00
_cell.angle_gamma   90.00
#
_symmetry.space_group_name_H-M   'P 1'
#
loop_
_entity.id
_entity.type
_entity.pdbx_description
1 polymer ?
#
loop_
_entity_poly.entity_id
_entity_poly.type
_entity_poly.pdbx_seq_one_letter_code
_entity_poly.pdbx_strand_id
1 'polypeptide(L)'
;MTGLHSVSTYIHDMTVEHLLGGPDSAAGRRVVGATIPSFLASAEVPSGVRAEDHLDRLPHEPFILFVGALSKLKGLGVLFEAYRTLVAPPPLVLIGTPRPDALEYPAAAVVLTNVPHPAVMAAWDRAMFGVMPSLWPEPLGMVVAEGMSRGRPVIGTQTGGHRDMIDDASGILVPQGDVEALARAMQHLLDHPEKREAMGRAAQERAQLFTAESVLSRFERLYQDILAREGVVATS
;
A
#
# COMPACT_ATOMS: atom_id res chain seq x y z
N MET A 1 32.80 0.10 7.62
CA MET A 1 31.51 0.78 7.34
C MET A 1 30.43 -0.30 7.34
N THR A 2 29.30 -0.10 8.00
CA THR A 2 28.17 -1.04 7.95
C THR A 2 27.08 -0.41 7.08
N GLY A 3 26.71 -1.08 5.99
CA GLY A 3 25.61 -0.64 5.13
C GLY A 3 24.27 -1.12 5.68
N LEU A 4 23.26 -0.25 5.66
CA LEU A 4 21.88 -0.60 6.00
C LEU A 4 20.97 -0.25 4.82
N HIS A 5 20.26 -1.24 4.32
CA HIS A 5 19.19 -1.06 3.35
C HIS A 5 17.84 -1.31 4.03
N SER A 6 16.85 -0.46 3.76
CA SER A 6 15.50 -0.58 4.33
C SER A 6 14.44 -0.31 3.28
N VAL A 7 13.32 -1.05 3.36
CA VAL A 7 12.22 -0.94 2.39
C VAL A 7 11.30 0.27 2.63
N SER A 8 11.40 0.89 3.80
CA SER A 8 10.69 2.12 4.16
C SER A 8 11.47 2.86 5.24
N THR A 9 11.15 4.15 5.40
CA THR A 9 11.69 5.00 6.47
C THR A 9 11.36 4.41 7.83
N TYR A 10 10.15 3.88 8.00
CA TYR A 10 9.75 3.23 9.25
C TYR A 10 10.66 2.05 9.63
N ILE A 11 10.96 1.15 8.68
CA ILE A 11 11.86 0.01 8.94
C ILE A 11 13.29 0.47 9.18
N HIS A 12 13.71 1.55 8.51
CA HIS A 12 15.01 2.16 8.76
C HIS A 12 15.12 2.64 10.21
N ASP A 13 14.18 3.46 10.64
CA ASP A 13 14.16 4.06 11.98
C ASP A 13 14.10 2.98 13.06
N MET A 14 13.22 1.98 12.90
CA MET A 14 13.15 0.84 13.81
C MET A 14 14.49 0.07 13.91
N THR A 15 15.16 -0.14 12.78
CA THR A 15 16.44 -0.86 12.74
C THR A 15 17.53 -0.06 13.43
N VAL A 16 17.61 1.25 13.16
CA VAL A 16 18.58 2.13 13.80
C VAL A 16 18.35 2.17 15.32
N GLU A 17 17.11 2.36 15.75
CA GLU A 17 16.75 2.49 17.15
C GLU A 17 16.98 1.18 17.93
N HIS A 18 16.45 0.06 17.44
CA HIS A 18 16.36 -1.16 18.23
C HIS A 18 17.48 -2.17 17.96
N LEU A 19 18.07 -2.17 16.77
CA LEU A 19 19.13 -3.12 16.40
C LEU A 19 20.52 -2.49 16.43
N LEU A 20 20.63 -1.19 16.13
CA LEU A 20 21.91 -0.47 16.15
C LEU A 20 22.10 0.36 17.43
N GLY A 21 21.09 0.41 18.29
CA GLY A 21 21.09 0.98 19.64
C GLY A 21 20.67 2.47 19.73
N GLY A 22 20.21 3.06 18.63
CA GLY A 22 19.92 4.49 18.51
C GLY A 22 20.84 5.24 17.53
N PRO A 23 20.48 6.49 17.18
CA PRO A 23 21.29 7.32 16.30
C PRO A 23 22.68 7.66 16.89
N ASP A 24 22.78 7.71 18.22
CA ASP A 24 24.01 8.09 18.95
C ASP A 24 24.81 6.90 19.50
N SER A 25 24.23 5.69 19.54
CA SER A 25 24.90 4.48 20.05
C SER A 25 25.79 3.79 19.02
N ALA A 26 25.85 4.31 17.80
CA ALA A 26 26.79 3.91 16.77
C ALA A 26 28.20 4.34 17.19
N ALA A 27 28.66 3.86 18.34
CA ALA A 27 29.94 4.06 18.98
C ALA A 27 31.05 3.74 17.96
N GLY A 28 31.49 4.78 17.25
CA GLY A 28 32.55 4.71 16.25
C GLY A 28 32.21 4.04 14.91
N ARG A 29 30.95 3.62 14.63
CA ARG A 29 30.58 2.99 13.35
C ARG A 29 29.71 3.92 12.51
N ARG A 30 30.27 4.50 11.45
CA ARG A 30 29.50 5.21 10.42
C ARG A 30 28.56 4.21 9.71
N VAL A 31 27.26 4.33 9.95
CA VAL A 31 26.21 3.61 9.23
C VAL A 31 25.82 4.43 8.00
N VAL A 32 25.90 3.82 6.82
CA VAL A 32 25.38 4.44 5.59
C VAL A 32 24.04 3.75 5.29
N GLY A 33 22.96 4.50 5.46
CA GLY A 33 21.59 4.05 5.26
C GLY A 33 21.07 4.41 3.87
N ALA A 34 20.32 3.50 3.25
CA ALA A 34 19.53 3.79 2.06
C ALA A 34 18.12 3.19 2.23
N THR A 35 17.10 4.03 2.05
CA THR A 35 15.70 3.59 1.97
C THR A 35 15.33 3.41 0.51
N ILE A 36 15.24 2.15 0.07
CA ILE A 36 14.83 1.80 -1.30
C ILE A 36 13.64 0.85 -1.17
N PRO A 37 12.44 1.25 -1.65
CA PRO A 37 11.25 0.40 -1.52
C PRO A 37 11.37 -0.87 -2.35
N SER A 38 10.62 -1.91 -1.98
CA SER A 38 10.39 -3.03 -2.89
C SER A 38 9.61 -2.55 -4.12
N PHE A 39 9.81 -3.21 -5.25
CA PHE A 39 9.09 -2.88 -6.48
C PHE A 39 7.85 -3.74 -6.68
N LEU A 40 6.87 -3.19 -7.39
CA LEU A 40 5.82 -3.98 -8.01
C LEU A 40 6.45 -4.86 -9.09
N ALA A 41 6.47 -6.17 -8.86
CA ALA A 41 6.77 -7.11 -9.92
C ALA A 41 5.65 -7.05 -10.96
N SER A 42 6.01 -6.99 -12.25
CA SER A 42 5.05 -7.30 -13.31
C SER A 42 4.58 -8.73 -13.08
N ALA A 43 3.34 -8.92 -12.68
CA ALA A 43 2.81 -10.25 -12.42
C ALA A 43 2.85 -11.07 -13.72
N GLU A 44 3.73 -12.07 -13.78
CA GLU A 44 3.55 -13.17 -14.72
C GLU A 44 2.24 -13.86 -14.34
N VAL A 45 1.27 -13.87 -15.25
CA VAL A 45 0.02 -14.60 -15.05
C VAL A 45 0.33 -16.08 -15.24
N PRO A 46 0.22 -16.93 -14.21
CA PRO A 46 0.41 -18.37 -14.38
C PRO A 46 -0.61 -18.88 -15.40
N SER A 47 -0.16 -19.67 -16.39
CA SER A 47 -1.05 -20.22 -17.41
C SER A 47 -2.20 -21.01 -16.77
N GLY A 48 -3.45 -20.66 -17.13
CA GLY A 48 -4.65 -21.40 -16.70
C GLY A 48 -5.48 -20.74 -15.60
N VAL A 49 -5.02 -19.63 -15.01
CA VAL A 49 -5.82 -18.83 -14.07
C VAL A 49 -6.41 -17.64 -14.82
N ARG A 50 -7.73 -17.63 -15.03
CA ARG A 50 -8.43 -16.55 -15.73
C ARG A 50 -8.95 -15.55 -14.71
N ALA A 51 -8.59 -14.27 -14.89
CA ALA A 51 -9.10 -13.22 -14.01
C ALA A 51 -10.63 -13.13 -14.11
N GLU A 52 -11.15 -13.35 -15.33
CA GLU A 52 -12.58 -13.33 -15.68
C GLU A 52 -13.45 -14.17 -14.74
N ASP A 53 -12.99 -15.35 -14.32
CA ASP A 53 -13.77 -16.28 -13.48
C ASP A 53 -14.11 -15.68 -12.09
N HIS A 54 -13.42 -14.63 -11.68
CA HIS A 54 -13.64 -13.94 -10.41
C HIS A 54 -14.39 -12.61 -10.57
N LEU A 55 -14.46 -12.05 -11.79
CA LEU A 55 -15.04 -10.73 -12.03
C LEU A 55 -16.56 -10.72 -11.96
N ASP A 56 -17.22 -11.84 -12.25
CA ASP A 56 -18.68 -11.98 -12.15
C ASP A 56 -19.19 -11.92 -10.71
N ARG A 57 -18.29 -12.09 -9.74
CA ARG A 57 -18.59 -11.96 -8.30
C ARG A 57 -18.44 -10.53 -7.79
N LEU A 58 -17.88 -9.63 -8.60
CA LEU A 58 -17.78 -8.21 -8.24
C LEU A 58 -19.10 -7.50 -8.54
N PRO A 59 -19.44 -6.45 -7.78
CA PRO A 59 -20.56 -5.56 -8.13
C PRO A 59 -20.39 -4.98 -9.54
N HIS A 60 -21.52 -4.76 -10.23
CA HIS A 60 -21.52 -4.06 -11.52
C HIS A 60 -21.42 -2.55 -11.35
N GLU A 61 -21.97 -2.05 -10.25
CA GLU A 61 -21.86 -0.67 -9.79
C GLU A 61 -20.47 -0.37 -9.21
N PRO A 62 -20.03 0.91 -9.22
CA PRO A 62 -18.77 1.30 -8.60
C PRO A 62 -18.72 0.96 -7.10
N PHE A 63 -17.57 0.51 -6.61
CA PHE A 63 -17.42 0.02 -5.23
C PHE A 63 -16.16 0.57 -4.53
N ILE A 64 -16.15 0.47 -3.21
CA ILE A 64 -14.98 0.70 -2.35
C ILE A 64 -14.23 -0.62 -2.19
N LEU A 65 -12.90 -0.60 -2.26
CA LEU A 65 -12.08 -1.82 -2.22
C LEU A 65 -11.16 -1.87 -1.00
N PHE A 66 -11.13 -3.02 -0.34
CA PHE A 66 -10.07 -3.42 0.58
C PHE A 66 -9.36 -4.66 0.01
N VAL A 67 -8.03 -4.69 0.08
CA VAL A 67 -7.23 -5.87 -0.28
C VAL A 67 -6.23 -6.16 0.82
N GLY A 68 -6.20 -7.40 1.32
CA GLY A 68 -5.24 -7.82 2.32
C GLY A 68 -5.75 -8.94 3.22
N ALA A 69 -4.97 -9.27 4.25
CA ALA A 69 -5.45 -10.20 5.27
C ALA A 69 -6.76 -9.70 5.89
N LEU A 70 -7.78 -10.55 5.91
CA LEU A 70 -9.07 -10.21 6.51
C LEU A 70 -8.95 -10.41 8.02
N SER A 71 -8.41 -9.40 8.69
CA SER A 71 -8.08 -9.42 10.12
C SER A 71 -8.31 -8.08 10.80
N LYS A 72 -8.40 -8.12 12.13
CA LYS A 72 -8.49 -6.94 13.00
C LYS A 72 -7.26 -6.05 12.88
N LEU A 73 -6.07 -6.64 12.79
CA LEU A 73 -4.82 -5.87 12.65
C LEU A 73 -4.75 -5.08 11.34
N LYS A 74 -5.41 -5.53 10.27
CA LYS A 74 -5.53 -4.74 9.04
C LYS A 74 -6.62 -3.65 9.11
N GLY A 75 -7.24 -3.48 10.27
CA GLY A 75 -8.17 -2.39 10.56
C GLY A 75 -9.58 -2.59 10.03
N LEU A 76 -9.98 -3.82 9.68
CA LEU A 76 -11.33 -4.08 9.18
C LEU A 76 -12.44 -3.67 10.15
N GLY A 77 -12.21 -3.76 11.47
CA GLY A 77 -13.17 -3.24 12.46
C GLY A 77 -13.42 -1.74 12.29
N VAL A 78 -12.35 -0.95 12.19
CA VAL A 78 -12.39 0.50 11.95
C VAL A 78 -13.07 0.81 10.62
N LEU A 79 -12.73 0.04 9.57
CA LEU A 79 -13.37 0.17 8.25
C LEU A 79 -14.88 -0.02 8.34
N PHE A 80 -15.34 -1.06 9.03
CA PHE A 80 -16.78 -1.38 9.09
C PHE A 80 -17.54 -0.34 9.92
N GLU A 81 -16.97 0.13 11.02
CA GLU A 81 -17.55 1.22 11.80
C GLU A 81 -17.65 2.50 10.99
N ALA A 82 -16.60 2.86 10.26
CA ALA A 82 -16.58 4.05 9.41
C ALA A 82 -17.54 3.91 8.20
N TYR A 83 -17.62 2.73 7.59
CA TYR A 83 -18.49 2.46 6.45
C TYR A 83 -19.97 2.56 6.81
N ARG A 84 -20.36 2.16 8.04
CA ARG A 84 -21.75 2.25 8.51
C ARG A 84 -22.25 3.69 8.69
N THR A 85 -21.35 4.67 8.81
CA THR A 85 -21.73 6.09 8.98
C THR A 85 -21.82 6.85 7.65
N LEU A 86 -21.43 6.22 6.53
CA LEU A 86 -21.53 6.82 5.20
C LEU A 86 -22.99 7.01 4.78
N VAL A 87 -23.24 8.08 4.03
CA VAL A 87 -24.56 8.36 3.46
C VAL A 87 -24.68 7.64 2.11
N ALA A 88 -25.66 6.75 1.99
CA ALA A 88 -25.89 5.93 0.79
C ALA A 88 -24.61 5.24 0.26
N PRO A 89 -23.95 4.39 1.09
CA PRO A 89 -22.67 3.83 0.71
C PRO A 89 -22.79 2.91 -0.52
N PRO A 90 -21.85 3.01 -1.47
CA PRO A 90 -21.68 2.01 -2.53
C PRO A 90 -21.25 0.67 -1.92
N PRO A 91 -21.30 -0.46 -2.66
CA PRO A 91 -20.82 -1.73 -2.15
C PRO A 91 -19.38 -1.67 -1.63
N LEU A 92 -19.11 -2.46 -0.60
CA LEU A 92 -17.77 -2.68 -0.07
C LEU A 92 -17.26 -4.04 -0.52
N VAL A 93 -16.17 -4.06 -1.28
CA VAL A 93 -15.53 -5.31 -1.72
C VAL A 93 -14.30 -5.57 -0.84
N LEU A 94 -14.25 -6.75 -0.23
CA LEU A 94 -13.13 -7.21 0.58
C LEU A 94 -12.46 -8.39 -0.12
N ILE A 95 -11.20 -8.23 -0.55
CA ILE A 95 -10.43 -9.29 -1.18
C ILE A 95 -9.26 -9.71 -0.30
N GLY A 96 -9.19 -10.99 0.05
CA GLY A 96 -7.97 -11.55 0.62
C GLY A 96 -8.19 -12.78 1.49
N THR A 97 -7.25 -13.00 2.41
CA THR A 97 -7.17 -14.27 3.16
C THR A 97 -7.78 -14.12 4.55
N PRO A 98 -8.79 -14.95 4.91
CA PRO A 98 -9.31 -14.99 6.27
C PRO A 98 -8.23 -15.26 7.31
N ARG A 99 -8.33 -14.61 8.47
CA ARG A 99 -7.50 -14.91 9.63
C ARG A 99 -8.36 -15.40 10.80
N PRO A 100 -7.77 -16.10 11.79
CA PRO A 100 -8.53 -16.70 12.89
C PRO A 100 -9.24 -15.69 13.81
N ASP A 101 -8.92 -14.41 13.70
CA ASP A 101 -9.54 -13.34 14.48
C ASP A 101 -10.88 -12.92 13.88
N ALA A 102 -11.91 -13.69 14.23
CA ALA A 102 -13.26 -13.52 13.73
C ALA A 102 -13.75 -12.06 13.74
N LEU A 103 -14.33 -11.67 12.60
CA LEU A 103 -14.97 -10.39 12.33
C LEU A 103 -16.32 -10.67 11.68
N GLU A 104 -17.33 -9.90 12.06
CA GLU A 104 -18.62 -9.93 11.39
C GLU A 104 -18.61 -8.90 10.26
N TYR A 105 -18.73 -9.39 9.03
CA TYR A 105 -18.73 -8.55 7.84
C TYR A 105 -20.07 -7.82 7.69
N PRO A 106 -20.09 -6.57 7.21
CA PRO A 106 -21.34 -5.90 6.85
C PRO A 106 -22.11 -6.73 5.81
N ALA A 107 -23.44 -6.80 5.93
CA ALA A 107 -24.28 -7.56 4.98
C ALA A 107 -24.14 -7.08 3.52
N ALA A 108 -23.83 -5.79 3.32
CA ALA A 108 -23.58 -5.19 2.02
C ALA A 108 -22.15 -5.42 1.48
N ALA A 109 -21.29 -6.11 2.23
CA ALA A 109 -19.93 -6.38 1.81
C ALA A 109 -19.84 -7.64 0.95
N VAL A 110 -19.19 -7.53 -0.20
CA VAL A 110 -18.82 -8.68 -1.03
C VAL A 110 -17.45 -9.16 -0.58
N VAL A 111 -17.38 -10.39 -0.06
CA VAL A 111 -16.13 -10.99 0.44
C VAL A 111 -15.62 -12.03 -0.54
N LEU A 112 -14.43 -11.81 -1.09
CA LEU A 112 -13.76 -12.71 -2.01
C LEU A 112 -12.46 -13.23 -1.41
N THR A 113 -12.34 -14.55 -1.33
CA THR A 113 -11.15 -15.25 -0.82
C THR A 113 -10.52 -16.07 -1.94
N ASN A 114 -9.22 -16.38 -1.80
CA ASN A 114 -8.44 -17.14 -2.80
C ASN A 114 -8.53 -16.53 -4.21
N VAL A 115 -8.52 -15.20 -4.29
CA VAL A 115 -8.55 -14.47 -5.56
C VAL A 115 -7.13 -14.38 -6.11
N PRO A 116 -6.88 -14.79 -7.36
CA PRO A 116 -5.57 -14.69 -7.96
C PRO A 116 -5.20 -13.23 -8.23
N HIS A 117 -3.92 -12.91 -8.14
CA HIS A 117 -3.42 -11.53 -8.24
C HIS A 117 -3.91 -10.77 -9.50
N PRO A 118 -3.98 -11.37 -10.71
CA PRO A 118 -4.56 -10.68 -11.86
C PRO A 118 -6.02 -10.24 -11.68
N ALA A 119 -6.83 -11.05 -10.98
CA ALA A 119 -8.20 -10.68 -10.65
C ALA A 119 -8.27 -9.57 -9.58
N VAL A 120 -7.30 -9.53 -8.66
CA VAL A 120 -7.15 -8.41 -7.71
C VAL A 120 -6.86 -7.12 -8.48
N MET A 121 -5.94 -7.15 -9.45
CA MET A 121 -5.64 -5.99 -10.29
C MET A 121 -6.84 -5.55 -11.13
N ALA A 122 -7.61 -6.50 -11.67
CA ALA A 122 -8.85 -6.19 -12.39
C ALA A 122 -9.96 -5.65 -11.47
N ALA A 123 -9.97 -6.03 -10.19
CA ALA A 123 -10.84 -5.39 -9.19
C ALA A 123 -10.43 -3.93 -8.94
N TRP A 124 -9.12 -3.64 -8.87
CA TRP A 124 -8.62 -2.26 -8.82
C TRP A 124 -9.05 -1.44 -10.04
N ASP A 125 -9.04 -2.02 -11.25
CA ASP A 125 -9.50 -1.35 -12.46
C ASP A 125 -10.99 -0.93 -12.39
N ARG A 126 -11.80 -1.56 -11.54
CA ARG A 126 -13.23 -1.23 -11.34
C ARG A 126 -13.54 -0.49 -10.04
N ALA A 127 -12.61 -0.46 -9.09
CA ALA A 127 -12.79 0.21 -7.81
C ALA A 127 -12.84 1.73 -7.98
N MET A 128 -13.60 2.42 -7.12
CA MET A 128 -13.55 3.88 -7.02
C MET A 128 -12.27 4.33 -6.32
N PHE A 129 -11.96 3.70 -5.19
CA PHE A 129 -10.78 3.95 -4.38
C PHE A 129 -10.56 2.76 -3.43
N GLY A 130 -9.34 2.69 -2.90
CA GLY A 130 -8.96 1.68 -1.92
C GLY A 130 -8.94 2.22 -0.50
N VAL A 131 -9.20 1.36 0.49
CA VAL A 131 -9.08 1.71 1.91
C VAL A 131 -8.19 0.69 2.63
N MET A 132 -7.07 1.16 3.18
CA MET A 132 -6.03 0.37 3.87
C MET A 132 -5.85 0.88 5.31
N PRO A 133 -6.79 0.61 6.22
CA PRO A 133 -6.87 1.26 7.53
C PRO A 133 -6.01 0.56 8.59
N SER A 134 -4.81 0.10 8.23
CA SER A 134 -4.02 -0.84 9.04
C SER A 134 -3.74 -0.31 10.46
N LEU A 135 -4.06 -1.14 11.46
CA LEU A 135 -3.74 -0.91 12.88
C LEU A 135 -2.32 -1.31 13.24
N TRP A 136 -1.58 -1.84 12.27
CA TRP A 136 -0.17 -2.10 12.38
C TRP A 136 0.61 -1.21 11.40
N PRO A 137 1.78 -0.67 11.77
CA PRO A 137 2.64 0.04 10.83
C PRO A 137 3.13 -0.92 9.72
N GLU A 138 2.53 -0.84 8.54
CA GLU A 138 2.91 -1.70 7.41
C GLU A 138 4.36 -1.43 7.00
N PRO A 139 5.19 -2.46 6.76
CA PRO A 139 6.57 -2.26 6.32
C PRO A 139 6.69 -1.51 4.99
N LEU A 140 5.75 -1.70 4.07
CA LEU A 140 5.70 -0.99 2.79
C LEU A 140 4.25 -0.73 2.40
N GLY A 141 3.46 -1.80 2.26
CA GLY A 141 2.06 -1.70 1.83
C GLY A 141 1.92 -1.86 0.31
N MET A 142 2.40 -2.98 -0.24
CA MET A 142 2.38 -3.26 -1.69
C MET A 142 1.02 -3.03 -2.36
N VAL A 143 -0.06 -3.35 -1.64
CA VAL A 143 -1.44 -3.11 -2.08
C VAL A 143 -1.72 -1.64 -2.39
N VAL A 144 -1.09 -0.71 -1.68
CA VAL A 144 -1.19 0.73 -1.96
C VAL A 144 -0.60 1.03 -3.34
N ALA A 145 0.61 0.52 -3.63
CA ALA A 145 1.24 0.70 -4.95
C ALA A 145 0.39 0.07 -6.07
N GLU A 146 -0.23 -1.08 -5.82
CA GLU A 146 -1.13 -1.73 -6.79
C GLU A 146 -2.31 -0.83 -7.14
N GLY A 147 -3.01 -0.28 -6.14
CA GLY A 147 -4.12 0.64 -6.36
C GLY A 147 -3.68 1.91 -7.09
N MET A 148 -2.58 2.52 -6.65
CA MET A 148 -1.99 3.68 -7.30
C MET A 148 -1.65 3.40 -8.76
N SER A 149 -1.06 2.23 -9.08
CA SER A 149 -0.68 1.84 -10.45
C SER A 149 -1.88 1.75 -11.42
N ARG A 150 -3.08 1.49 -10.89
CA ARG A 150 -4.35 1.47 -11.62
C ARG A 150 -5.08 2.81 -11.61
N GLY A 151 -4.41 3.86 -11.18
CA GLY A 151 -4.98 5.20 -11.09
C GLY A 151 -6.13 5.29 -10.09
N ARG A 152 -6.08 4.48 -9.02
CA ARG A 152 -7.05 4.52 -7.94
C ARG A 152 -6.43 5.20 -6.72
N PRO A 153 -7.07 6.25 -6.18
CA PRO A 153 -6.59 6.83 -4.94
C PRO A 153 -6.77 5.82 -3.80
N VAL A 154 -5.91 5.94 -2.79
CA VAL A 154 -5.91 5.06 -1.63
C VAL A 154 -6.02 5.91 -0.37
N ILE A 155 -6.94 5.51 0.53
CA ILE A 155 -6.99 6.01 1.89
C ILE A 155 -6.18 5.04 2.76
N GLY A 156 -5.05 5.50 3.29
CA GLY A 156 -4.17 4.70 4.16
C GLY A 156 -4.08 5.27 5.56
N THR A 157 -3.60 4.48 6.52
CA THR A 157 -3.20 5.02 7.83
C THR A 157 -1.87 5.75 7.75
N GLN A 158 -1.72 6.83 8.54
CA GLN A 158 -0.51 7.65 8.62
C GLN A 158 0.58 6.95 9.45
N THR A 159 0.91 5.70 9.13
CA THR A 159 1.94 4.89 9.81
C THR A 159 2.67 3.99 8.81
N GLY A 160 3.86 3.52 9.17
CA GLY A 160 4.64 2.61 8.32
C GLY A 160 4.97 3.19 6.94
N GLY A 161 5.08 2.30 5.95
CA GLY A 161 5.40 2.63 4.55
C GLY A 161 4.33 3.43 3.83
N HIS A 162 3.09 3.52 4.34
CA HIS A 162 2.07 4.39 3.75
C HIS A 162 2.52 5.86 3.69
N ARG A 163 3.30 6.33 4.67
CA ARG A 163 3.84 7.70 4.71
C ARG A 163 4.85 7.97 3.60
N ASP A 164 5.58 6.94 3.17
CA ASP A 164 6.55 7.05 2.08
C ASP A 164 5.84 6.97 0.71
N MET A 165 4.69 6.28 0.68
CA MET A 165 3.96 5.96 -0.55
C MET A 165 2.88 6.96 -0.93
N ILE A 166 2.17 7.52 0.04
CA ILE A 166 0.99 8.37 -0.20
C ILE A 166 1.34 9.82 0.17
N ASP A 167 1.03 10.74 -0.73
CA ASP A 167 1.02 12.19 -0.48
C ASP A 167 -0.39 12.76 -0.69
N ASP A 168 -0.57 14.05 -0.38
CA ASP A 168 -1.86 14.75 -0.45
C ASP A 168 -2.44 14.79 -1.87
N ALA A 169 -1.62 14.61 -2.91
CA ALA A 169 -2.06 14.59 -4.29
C ALA A 169 -2.49 13.19 -4.74
N SER A 170 -1.92 12.12 -4.18
CA SER A 170 -2.12 10.72 -4.63
C SER A 170 -3.07 9.91 -3.76
N GLY A 171 -3.43 10.40 -2.57
CA GLY A 171 -4.33 9.70 -1.67
C GLY A 171 -4.67 10.51 -0.43
N ILE A 172 -5.14 9.82 0.61
CA ILE A 172 -5.45 10.44 1.90
C ILE A 172 -4.83 9.59 3.01
N LEU A 173 -4.09 10.23 3.91
CA LEU A 173 -3.61 9.60 5.14
C LEU A 173 -4.49 9.99 6.33
N VAL A 174 -4.96 9.00 7.08
CA VAL A 174 -5.75 9.20 8.31
C VAL A 174 -5.02 8.68 9.54
N PRO A 175 -5.29 9.21 10.75
CA PRO A 175 -4.75 8.66 11.97
C PRO A 175 -5.17 7.18 12.16
N GLN A 176 -4.27 6.37 12.70
CA GLN A 176 -4.52 4.96 12.95
C GLN A 176 -5.64 4.80 13.99
N GLY A 177 -6.63 3.96 13.70
CA GLY A 177 -7.75 3.69 14.61
C GLY A 177 -8.84 4.77 14.65
N ASP A 178 -8.68 5.88 13.91
CA ASP A 178 -9.65 6.97 13.89
C ASP A 178 -10.77 6.68 12.88
N VAL A 179 -11.87 6.13 13.40
CA VAL A 179 -13.09 5.81 12.66
C VAL A 179 -13.69 7.03 11.98
N GLU A 180 -13.71 8.18 12.65
CA GLU A 180 -14.33 9.38 12.11
C GLU A 180 -13.51 10.00 10.99
N ALA A 181 -12.18 10.05 11.14
CA ALA A 181 -11.29 10.52 10.10
C ALA A 181 -11.37 9.62 8.86
N LEU A 182 -11.46 8.30 9.06
CA LEU A 182 -11.64 7.34 7.98
C LEU A 182 -12.98 7.57 7.25
N ALA A 183 -14.08 7.72 8.00
CA ALA A 183 -15.40 7.99 7.44
C ALA A 183 -15.43 9.31 6.64
N ARG A 184 -14.85 10.39 7.19
CA ARG A 184 -14.74 11.68 6.50
C ARG A 184 -13.93 11.57 5.20
N ALA A 185 -12.81 10.84 5.22
CA ALA A 185 -12.00 10.63 4.02
C ALA A 185 -12.75 9.84 2.94
N MET A 186 -13.44 8.76 3.32
CA MET A 186 -14.26 7.96 2.41
C MET A 186 -15.39 8.81 1.81
N GLN A 187 -16.16 9.52 2.65
CA GLN A 187 -17.25 10.39 2.19
C GLN A 187 -16.74 11.49 1.27
N HIS A 188 -15.58 12.09 1.56
CA HIS A 188 -14.97 13.10 0.71
C HIS A 188 -14.72 12.58 -0.72
N LEU A 189 -14.16 11.38 -0.87
CA LEU A 189 -13.93 10.78 -2.18
C LEU A 189 -15.23 10.33 -2.87
N LEU A 190 -16.27 9.99 -2.13
CA LEU A 190 -17.59 9.69 -2.69
C LEU A 190 -18.25 10.96 -3.26
N ASP A 191 -18.24 12.05 -2.50
CA ASP A 191 -18.91 13.31 -2.83
C ASP A 191 -18.22 14.10 -3.95
N HIS A 192 -16.92 13.86 -4.19
CA HIS A 192 -16.11 14.64 -5.13
C HIS A 192 -15.48 13.75 -6.22
N PRO A 193 -16.27 13.25 -7.19
CA PRO A 193 -15.77 12.36 -8.24
C PRO A 193 -14.61 12.95 -9.04
N GLU A 194 -14.67 14.24 -9.38
CA GLU A 194 -13.58 14.90 -10.13
C GLU A 194 -12.26 14.95 -9.34
N LYS A 195 -12.34 15.21 -8.03
CA LYS A 195 -11.15 15.20 -7.15
C LYS A 195 -10.60 13.79 -7.02
N ARG A 196 -11.48 12.79 -6.86
CA ARG A 196 -11.09 11.37 -6.82
C ARG A 196 -10.37 10.96 -8.09
N GLU A 197 -10.84 11.38 -9.27
CA GLU A 197 -10.19 11.09 -10.54
C GLU A 197 -8.84 11.81 -10.69
N ALA A 198 -8.76 13.09 -10.29
CA ALA A 198 -7.50 13.83 -10.29
C ALA A 198 -6.46 13.19 -9.36
N MET A 199 -6.89 12.80 -8.16
CA MET A 199 -6.07 12.10 -7.18
C MET A 199 -5.62 10.74 -7.71
N GLY A 200 -6.49 10.02 -8.41
CA GLY A 200 -6.15 8.78 -9.10
C GLY A 200 -5.06 8.95 -10.16
N ARG A 201 -5.11 10.00 -10.98
CA ARG A 201 -4.05 10.30 -11.96
C ARG A 201 -2.71 10.58 -11.28
N ALA A 202 -2.70 11.43 -10.26
CA ALA A 202 -1.51 11.71 -9.47
C ALA A 202 -0.96 10.45 -8.77
N ALA A 203 -1.85 9.56 -8.30
CA ALA A 203 -1.48 8.26 -7.75
C ALA A 203 -0.75 7.40 -8.80
N GLN A 204 -1.25 7.36 -10.03
CA GLN A 204 -0.63 6.60 -11.12
C GLN A 204 0.75 7.13 -11.52
N GLU A 205 0.90 8.45 -11.58
CA GLU A 205 2.21 9.09 -11.82
C GLU A 205 3.18 8.76 -10.69
N ARG A 206 2.73 8.87 -9.44
CA ARG A 206 3.56 8.53 -8.27
C ARG A 206 3.90 7.03 -8.21
N ALA A 207 3.02 6.16 -8.68
CA ALA A 207 3.27 4.72 -8.73
C ALA A 207 4.53 4.34 -9.54
N GLN A 208 4.94 5.19 -10.49
CA GLN A 208 6.16 5.00 -11.28
C GLN A 208 7.42 4.91 -10.41
N LEU A 209 7.40 5.56 -9.22
CA LEU A 209 8.50 5.51 -8.26
C LEU A 209 8.73 4.11 -7.68
N PHE A 210 7.72 3.24 -7.72
CA PHE A 210 7.72 1.88 -7.15
C PHE A 210 7.78 0.77 -8.22
N THR A 211 8.07 1.13 -9.48
CA THR A 211 8.31 0.17 -10.55
C THR A 211 9.65 -0.54 -10.38
N ALA A 212 9.78 -1.74 -10.96
CA ALA A 212 11.04 -2.48 -10.96
C ALA A 212 12.19 -1.62 -11.52
N GLU A 213 11.96 -0.97 -12.66
CA GLU A 213 12.94 -0.08 -13.29
C GLU A 213 13.40 1.04 -12.35
N SER A 214 12.47 1.83 -11.79
CA SER A 214 12.80 2.93 -10.87
C SER A 214 13.57 2.44 -9.64
N VAL A 215 13.16 1.30 -9.07
CA VAL A 215 13.78 0.72 -7.87
C VAL A 215 15.16 0.15 -8.18
N LEU A 216 15.32 -0.62 -9.27
CA LEU A 216 16.62 -1.17 -9.68
C LEU A 216 17.62 -0.05 -9.95
N SER A 217 17.22 1.02 -10.64
CA SER A 217 18.11 2.17 -10.86
C SER A 217 18.55 2.86 -9.57
N ARG A 218 17.75 2.81 -8.48
CA ARG A 218 18.18 3.31 -7.16
C ARG A 218 19.24 2.41 -6.54
N PHE A 219 19.09 1.08 -6.66
CA PHE A 219 20.11 0.13 -6.23
C PHE A 219 21.41 0.28 -7.01
N GLU A 220 21.34 0.41 -8.33
CA GLU A 220 22.52 0.62 -9.20
C GLU A 220 23.28 1.88 -8.80
N ARG A 221 22.58 3.01 -8.61
CA ARG A 221 23.19 4.26 -8.13
C ARG A 221 23.84 4.08 -6.76
N LEU A 222 23.17 3.39 -5.83
CA LEU A 222 23.73 3.11 -4.51
C LEU A 222 25.03 2.31 -4.62
N TYR A 223 25.07 1.27 -5.46
CA TYR A 223 26.29 0.48 -5.67
C TYR A 223 27.40 1.31 -6.33
N GLN A 224 27.07 2.13 -7.33
CA GLN A 224 28.03 3.03 -7.98
C GLN A 224 28.64 4.03 -6.98
N ASP A 225 27.82 4.64 -6.13
CA ASP A 225 28.28 5.57 -5.10
C ASP A 225 29.21 4.90 -4.09
N ILE A 226 28.92 3.65 -3.71
CA ILE A 226 29.79 2.86 -2.81
C ILE A 226 31.12 2.54 -3.48
N LEU A 227 31.11 2.03 -4.71
CA LEU A 227 32.33 1.69 -5.45
C LEU A 227 33.24 2.91 -5.68
N ALA A 228 32.65 4.06 -6.02
CA ALA A 228 33.38 5.32 -6.22
C ALA A 228 34.08 5.78 -4.93
N ARG A 229 33.46 5.58 -3.76
CA ARG A 229 34.04 5.95 -2.46
C ARG A 229 35.16 5.02 -2.01
N GLU A 230 35.10 3.75 -2.37
CA GLU A 230 36.10 2.73 -2.02
C GLU A 230 37.25 2.65 -3.05
N GLY A 231 37.23 3.45 -4.11
CA GLY A 231 38.26 3.48 -5.14
C GLY A 231 38.35 2.20 -5.98
N VAL A 232 37.27 1.39 -5.98
CA VAL A 232 37.19 0.14 -6.74
C VAL A 232 36.73 0.46 -8.17
N VAL A 233 37.58 0.17 -9.15
CA VAL A 233 37.21 0.27 -10.57
C VAL A 233 36.43 -0.98 -10.95
N ALA A 234 35.17 -0.80 -11.35
CA ALA A 234 34.35 -1.90 -11.86
C ALA A 234 34.99 -2.49 -13.13
N THR A 235 35.33 -3.77 -13.11
CA THR A 235 35.75 -4.51 -14.30
C THR A 235 34.51 -4.92 -15.07
N SER A 236 34.41 -4.44 -16.31
CA SER A 236 33.37 -4.77 -17.30
C SER A 236 33.34 -6.26 -17.65
#